data_AF-A0A377APD1-F1
#
_entry.id   AF-A0A377APD1-F1
#
_cell.length_a   1.000
_cell.length_b   1.000
_cell.length_c   1.000
_cell.angle_alpha   90.00
_cell.angle_beta   90.00
_cell.angle_gamma   90.00
#
_symmetry.space_group_name_H-M   'P 1'
#
loop_
_entity.id
_entity.type
_entity.pdbx_description
1 polymer ?
#
loop_
_entity_poly.entity_id
_entity_poly.type
_entity_poly.pdbx_seq_one_letter_code
_entity_poly.pdbx_strand_id
1 'polypeptide(L)' 'MNTLRIGLVSISDRASSGVYQDKGIPALEEWLTSALHHAV' A
#
# COMPACT_ATOMS: atom_id res chain seq x y z
N MET A 1 22.58 -5.36 -7.31
CA MET A 1 21.30 -4.63 -7.35
C MET A 1 20.82 -4.46 -5.92
N ASN A 2 20.62 -3.23 -5.43
CA ASN A 2 19.98 -3.02 -4.13
C ASN A 2 18.47 -2.94 -4.33
N THR A 3 17.74 -3.83 -3.66
CA THR A 3 16.27 -3.82 -3.66
C THR A 3 15.77 -2.91 -2.53
N LEU A 4 15.02 -1.87 -2.87
CA LEU A 4 14.25 -1.10 -1.89
C LEU A 4 13.01 -1.92 -1.50
N ARG A 5 12.85 -2.19 -0.21
CA ARG A 5 11.68 -2.89 0.35
C ARG A 5 10.83 -1.88 1.12
N ILE A 6 9.55 -1.79 0.77
CA ILE A 6 8.58 -0.89 1.42
C ILE A 6 7.48 -1.77 2.00
N GLY A 7 7.28 -1.69 3.32
CA GLY A 7 6.18 -2.37 4.01
C GLY A 7 5.00 -1.42 4.17
N LEU A 8 3.80 -1.88 3.81
CA LEU A 8 2.55 -1.14 4.02
C LEU A 8 1.78 -1.78 5.17
N VAL A 9 1.37 -0.97 6.14
CA VAL A 9 0.59 -1.41 7.29
C VAL A 9 -0.64 -0.52 7.41
N SER A 10 -1.81 -1.15 7.38
CA SER A 10 -3.08 -0.49 7.61
C SER A 10 -3.60 -0.80 9.01
N ILE A 11 -4.23 0.19 9.65
CA ILE A 11 -4.81 0.07 10.98
C ILE A 11 -6.28 0.48 10.89
N SER A 12 -7.17 -0.51 10.96
CA SER A 12 -8.61 -0.28 10.96
C SER A 12 -9.31 -1.43 11.66
N ASP A 13 -10.06 -1.13 12.73
CA ASP A 13 -10.83 -2.14 13.47
C ASP A 13 -11.84 -2.85 12.57
N ARG A 14 -12.49 -2.09 11.68
CA ARG A 14 -13.50 -2.64 10.76
C ARG A 14 -12.88 -3.47 9.64
N ALA A 15 -11.73 -3.07 9.10
CA ALA A 15 -11.07 -3.86 8.08
C ALA A 15 -10.46 -5.13 8.67
N SER A 16 -9.80 -5.02 9.83
CA SER A 16 -9.22 -6.15 10.53
C SER A 16 -10.28 -7.13 11.03
N SER A 17 -11.48 -6.65 11.38
CA SER A 17 -12.63 -7.50 11.73
C SER A 17 -13.44 -7.99 10.51
N GLY A 18 -13.00 -7.70 9.28
CA GLY A 18 -13.66 -8.16 8.05
C GLY A 18 -15.01 -7.51 7.72
N VAL A 19 -15.38 -6.41 8.38
CA VAL A 19 -16.64 -5.68 8.12
C VAL A 19 -16.59 -5.01 6.74
N TYR A 20 -15.43 -4.50 6.35
CA TYR A 20 -15.16 -4.07 4.98
C TYR A 20 -13.75 -4.44 4.57
N GLN A 21 -13.50 -4.52 3.27
CA GLN A 21 -12.15 -4.69 2.75
C GLN A 21 -11.36 -3.39 2.87
N ASP A 22 -10.10 -3.49 3.27
CA ASP A 22 -9.19 -2.35 3.19
C ASP A 22 -8.92 -1.99 1.73
N LYS A 23 -9.22 -0.73 1.38
CA LYS A 23 -8.93 -0.14 0.07
C LYS A 23 -7.73 0.81 0.08
N GLY A 24 -7.22 1.14 1.28
CA GLY A 24 -6.08 2.03 1.47
C GLY A 24 -4.78 1.42 0.99
N ILE A 25 -4.47 0.16 1.36
CA ILE A 25 -3.27 -0.52 0.88
C ILE A 25 -3.24 -0.62 -0.65
N PRO A 26 -4.29 -1.13 -1.34
CA PRO A 26 -4.30 -1.16 -2.81
C PRO A 26 -4.06 0.21 -3.46
N ALA A 27 -4.68 1.28 -2.93
CA ALA A 27 -4.47 2.63 -3.45
C ALA A 27 -3.04 3.16 -3.22
N LEU A 28 -2.43 2.83 -2.07
CA LEU A 28 -1.05 3.20 -1.76
C LEU A 28 -0.03 2.42 -2.60
N GLU A 29 -0.29 1.14 -2.89
CA GLU A 29 0.51 0.35 -3.83
C GLU A 29 0.47 0.94 -5.24
N GLU A 30 -0.72 1.31 -5.73
CA GLU A 30 -0.87 1.97 -7.03
C GLU A 30 -0.14 3.31 -7.07
N TRP A 31 -0.30 4.14 -6.03
CA TRP A 31 0.38 5.42 -5.94
C TRP A 31 1.91 5.27 -5.91
N LEU A 32 2.44 4.38 -5.06
CA LEU A 32 3.88 4.13 -4.97
C LEU A 32 4.44 3.59 -6.29
N THR A 33 3.69 2.71 -6.96
CA THR A 33 4.07 2.19 -8.27
C THR A 33 4.20 3.34 -9.27
N SER A 34 3.20 4.22 -9.35
CA SER A 34 3.24 5.40 -10.23
C SER A 34 4.39 6.36 -9.88
N ALA A 35 4.54 6.68 -8.59
CA ALA A 35 5.55 7.63 -8.11
C ALA A 35 6.98 7.13 -8.35
N LEU A 36 7.23 5.83 -8.17
CA LEU A 36 8.54 5.23 -8.35
C LEU A 36 8.85 4.86 -9.82
N HIS A 37 7.83 4.65 -10.66
CA HIS A 37 8.02 4.38 -12.09
C HIS A 37 8.50 5.62 -12.88
N HIS A 38 8.20 6.84 -12.41
CA HIS A 38 8.60 8.09 -13.06
C HIS A 38 9.69 8.87 -12.29
N ALA A 39 10.36 8.24 -11.32
CA ALA A 39 11.35 8.91 -10.47
C ALA A 39 12.70 9.22 -11.18
N VAL A 40 12.78 9.11 -12.51
CA VAL A 40 13.96 9.46 -13.32
C VAL A 40 13.51 10.12 -14.62
#